data_AF-A0A7S4QRW5-F1
#
_entry.id   AF-A0A7S4QRW5-F1
#
_cell.length_a   1.000
_cell.length_b   1.000
_cell.length_c   1.000
_cell.angle_alpha   90.00
_cell.angle_beta   90.00
_cell.angle_gamma   90.00
#
_symmetry.space_group_name_H-M   'P 1'
#
loop_
_entity.id
_entity.type
_entity.pdbx_description
1 polymer ?
#
loop_
_entity_poly.entity_id
_entity_poly.type
_entity_poly.pdbx_seq_one_letter_code
_entity_poly.pdbx_strand_id
1 'polypeptide(L)'
;MAQLANILCLAGLVTSSAALDDPSGLLQSTVHQSVHVSQAPSAKGPESRPVFDCQKHPGLCKEPFNCQDYTGDEWHAWKATGVERVQLKTWCAAAQYETFITTCLAKKDPVSAAKLQFELTAGGAFGNDVAEYDGSYCFLEGHCVNSEVNENTTMEDAEAMCDRKLGQSWRRYASDNLPAEDRIGGVPLPPDGRNGFTNRGQVRPFVIMACAMGNLHCDINYCKETYCQMPYYKDKYGHLLKEHGWVKD
;
A
#
# COMPACT_ATOMS: atom_id res chain seq x y z
N MET A 1 36.84 -48.83 27.88
CA MET A 1 35.55 -49.19 27.23
C MET A 1 35.02 -47.94 26.58
N ALA A 2 35.06 -47.93 25.24
CA ALA A 2 34.75 -46.80 24.39
C ALA A 2 33.30 -46.87 23.93
N GLN A 3 32.61 -45.73 23.90
CA GLN A 3 31.41 -45.53 23.07
C GLN A 3 31.50 -44.17 22.39
N LEU A 4 31.93 -44.22 21.13
CA LEU A 4 31.83 -43.16 20.14
C LEU A 4 30.38 -43.13 19.64
N ALA A 5 29.69 -42.01 19.87
CA ALA A 5 28.40 -41.74 19.23
C ALA A 5 28.64 -40.92 17.96
N ASN A 6 28.34 -41.54 16.81
CA ASN A 6 28.32 -40.92 15.50
C ASN A 6 27.24 -39.82 15.44
N ILE A 7 27.65 -38.57 15.26
CA ILE A 7 26.76 -37.49 14.83
C ILE A 7 26.87 -37.41 13.31
N LEU A 8 25.87 -37.97 12.61
CA LEU A 8 25.73 -37.86 11.17
C LEU A 8 25.25 -36.44 10.81
N CYS A 9 26.06 -35.72 10.04
CA CYS A 9 25.63 -34.53 9.31
C CYS A 9 24.60 -34.91 8.24
N LEU A 10 23.34 -34.50 8.42
CA LEU A 10 22.36 -34.39 7.34
C LEU A 10 22.36 -32.93 6.85
N ALA A 11 23.27 -32.62 5.92
CA ALA A 11 23.16 -31.44 5.08
C ALA A 11 22.08 -31.72 4.03
N GLY A 12 20.82 -31.40 4.37
CA GLY A 12 19.73 -31.37 3.40
C GLY A 12 19.93 -30.17 2.48
N LEU A 13 20.35 -30.43 1.24
CA LEU A 13 20.21 -29.48 0.13
C LEU A 13 18.72 -29.21 -0.07
N VAL A 14 18.24 -28.04 0.36
CA VAL A 14 17.01 -27.44 -0.18
C VAL A 14 17.43 -26.64 -1.40
N THR A 15 17.46 -27.31 -2.55
CA THR A 15 17.51 -26.65 -3.86
C THR A 15 16.09 -26.35 -4.31
N SER A 16 15.79 -25.07 -4.51
CA SER A 16 14.84 -24.46 -5.46
C SER A 16 14.09 -23.29 -4.83
N SER A 17 14.82 -22.20 -4.57
CA SER A 17 14.23 -20.88 -4.67
C SER A 17 14.44 -20.45 -6.11
N ALA A 18 13.42 -20.61 -6.96
CA ALA A 18 13.36 -19.85 -8.19
C ALA A 18 13.31 -18.37 -7.79
N ALA A 19 14.45 -17.70 -7.89
CA ALA A 19 14.52 -16.26 -7.78
C ALA A 19 13.71 -15.70 -8.97
N LEU A 20 12.53 -15.17 -8.66
CA LEU A 20 11.88 -14.22 -9.53
C LEU A 20 12.63 -12.89 -9.34
N ASP A 21 13.56 -12.63 -10.24
CA ASP A 21 14.29 -11.36 -10.33
C ASP A 21 13.34 -10.26 -10.88
N ASP A 22 12.43 -9.76 -10.03
CA ASP A 22 11.83 -8.43 -10.18
C ASP A 22 11.61 -7.84 -8.77
N PRO A 23 12.52 -6.96 -8.29
CA PRO A 23 12.65 -6.63 -6.87
C PRO A 23 11.67 -5.57 -6.35
N SER A 24 10.53 -5.35 -7.00
CA SER A 24 9.64 -4.29 -6.59
C SER A 24 8.30 -4.84 -6.08
N GLY A 25 7.91 -4.43 -4.89
CA GLY A 25 6.60 -4.73 -4.37
C GLY A 25 6.19 -3.71 -3.33
N LEU A 26 4.99 -3.88 -2.83
CA LEU A 26 4.10 -2.84 -2.34
C LEU A 26 3.71 -1.81 -3.39
N LEU A 27 4.62 -0.94 -3.82
CA LEU A 27 4.37 0.01 -4.91
C LEU A 27 4.26 -0.71 -6.24
N GLN A 28 5.06 -1.75 -6.45
CA GLN A 28 4.86 -2.64 -7.60
C GLN A 28 3.73 -3.63 -7.41
N SER A 29 3.19 -3.90 -6.22
CA SER A 29 1.96 -4.71 -6.21
C SER A 29 0.80 -3.90 -6.82
N THR A 30 0.79 -2.57 -6.62
CA THR A 30 -0.20 -1.69 -7.26
C THR A 30 0.19 -1.28 -8.68
N VAL A 31 1.49 -1.19 -9.02
CA VAL A 31 1.96 -0.99 -10.43
C VAL A 31 1.84 -2.29 -11.26
N HIS A 32 2.20 -3.47 -10.75
CA HIS A 32 1.93 -4.77 -11.38
C HIS A 32 0.44 -5.08 -11.41
N GLN A 33 -0.34 -4.70 -10.39
CA GLN A 33 -1.80 -4.72 -10.53
C GLN A 33 -2.25 -3.73 -11.57
N SER A 34 -1.62 -2.57 -11.77
CA SER A 34 -1.96 -1.71 -12.91
C SER A 34 -1.69 -2.41 -14.25
N VAL A 35 -0.67 -3.27 -14.35
CA VAL A 35 -0.41 -4.10 -15.54
C VAL A 35 -1.42 -5.27 -15.67
N HIS A 36 -1.85 -5.90 -14.58
CA HIS A 36 -2.84 -7.00 -14.60
C HIS A 36 -4.32 -6.53 -14.60
N VAL A 37 -4.64 -5.36 -14.06
CA VAL A 37 -5.94 -4.67 -14.14
C VAL A 37 -6.10 -4.01 -15.52
N SER A 38 -4.99 -3.62 -16.16
CA SER A 38 -4.99 -3.31 -17.60
C SER A 38 -5.21 -4.55 -18.47
N GLN A 39 -5.03 -5.74 -17.91
CA GLN A 39 -5.56 -6.99 -18.44
C GLN A 39 -6.89 -7.34 -17.76
N ALA A 40 -7.83 -6.40 -17.74
CA ALA A 40 -9.23 -6.79 -17.72
C ALA A 40 -9.39 -7.88 -18.80
N PRO A 41 -9.86 -9.10 -18.46
CA PRO A 41 -9.88 -10.21 -19.40
C PRO A 41 -10.56 -9.74 -20.68
N SER A 42 -9.80 -9.81 -21.78
CA SER A 42 -10.27 -9.38 -23.09
C SER A 42 -11.63 -10.01 -23.33
N ALA A 43 -12.64 -9.18 -23.61
CA ALA A 43 -14.06 -9.52 -23.72
C ALA A 43 -14.35 -10.46 -24.91
N LYS A 44 -13.76 -11.65 -24.91
CA LYS A 44 -14.06 -12.73 -25.84
C LYS A 44 -15.05 -13.68 -25.18
N GLY A 45 -16.30 -13.23 -25.12
CA GLY A 45 -17.47 -14.05 -24.79
C GLY A 45 -18.12 -13.74 -23.42
N PRO A 46 -19.38 -14.13 -23.22
CA PRO A 46 -20.10 -14.03 -21.95
C PRO A 46 -19.60 -15.02 -20.88
N GLU A 47 -18.32 -15.44 -20.95
CA GLU A 47 -17.70 -16.27 -19.91
C GLU A 47 -17.58 -15.45 -18.63
N SER A 48 -18.09 -16.05 -17.55
CA SER A 48 -18.21 -15.48 -16.21
C SER A 48 -16.96 -14.71 -15.80
N ARG A 49 -17.13 -13.41 -15.49
CA ARG A 49 -16.10 -12.60 -14.83
C ARG A 49 -15.58 -13.38 -13.61
N PRO A 50 -14.27 -13.39 -13.35
CA PRO A 50 -13.73 -14.07 -12.18
C PRO A 50 -14.41 -13.52 -10.93
N VAL A 51 -15.18 -14.37 -10.26
CA VAL A 51 -15.85 -14.05 -9.01
C VAL A 51 -14.78 -13.87 -7.93
N PHE A 52 -14.87 -12.82 -7.12
CA PHE A 52 -13.95 -12.59 -6.01
C PHE A 52 -14.00 -13.77 -5.02
N ASP A 53 -12.84 -14.32 -4.66
CA ASP A 53 -12.76 -15.52 -3.82
C ASP A 53 -12.93 -15.18 -2.33
N CYS A 54 -14.19 -15.20 -1.86
CA CYS A 54 -14.53 -14.97 -0.47
C CYS A 54 -14.11 -16.09 0.49
N GLN A 55 -13.74 -17.28 -0.01
CA GLN A 55 -13.19 -18.33 0.85
C GLN A 55 -11.75 -17.99 1.21
N LYS A 56 -10.99 -17.47 0.26
CA LYS A 56 -9.61 -17.00 0.47
C LYS A 56 -9.54 -15.65 1.19
N HIS A 57 -10.47 -14.74 0.89
CA HIS A 57 -10.49 -13.37 1.40
C HIS A 57 -11.81 -12.97 2.08
N PRO A 58 -12.22 -13.66 3.17
CA PRO A 58 -13.54 -13.51 3.77
C PRO A 58 -13.79 -12.14 4.43
N GLY A 59 -12.75 -11.41 4.82
CA GLY A 59 -12.85 -10.07 5.40
C GLY A 59 -13.18 -9.00 4.36
N LEU A 60 -12.70 -9.15 3.12
CA LEU A 60 -13.02 -8.25 2.01
C LEU A 60 -14.42 -8.51 1.41
N CYS A 61 -15.05 -9.64 1.71
CA CYS A 61 -16.44 -9.92 1.34
C CYS A 61 -17.48 -9.45 2.36
N LYS A 62 -17.07 -8.65 3.34
CA LYS A 62 -17.95 -8.05 4.33
C LYS A 62 -17.96 -6.54 4.17
N GLU A 63 -18.92 -5.88 4.81
CA GLU A 63 -18.87 -4.44 4.94
C GLU A 63 -17.56 -3.99 5.61
N PRO A 64 -16.98 -2.86 5.15
CA PRO A 64 -17.52 -1.95 4.15
C PRO A 64 -17.05 -2.23 2.70
N PHE A 65 -16.32 -3.33 2.46
CA PHE A 65 -15.67 -3.62 1.17
C PHE A 65 -16.61 -4.30 0.16
N ASN A 66 -17.37 -5.30 0.59
CA ASN A 66 -18.36 -6.01 -0.24
C ASN A 66 -17.83 -6.49 -1.61
N CYS A 67 -16.65 -7.11 -1.63
CA CYS A 67 -15.98 -7.51 -2.88
C CYS A 67 -16.68 -8.61 -3.68
N GLN A 68 -17.58 -9.38 -3.07
CA GLN A 68 -18.46 -10.32 -3.77
C GLN A 68 -19.38 -9.62 -4.79
N ASP A 69 -19.69 -8.34 -4.56
CA ASP A 69 -20.57 -7.51 -5.39
C ASP A 69 -19.77 -6.57 -6.29
N TYR A 70 -18.44 -6.68 -6.33
CA TYR A 70 -17.59 -5.84 -7.17
C TYR A 70 -17.70 -6.28 -8.63
N THR A 71 -17.99 -5.33 -9.51
CA THR A 71 -18.13 -5.60 -10.95
C THR A 71 -17.15 -4.80 -11.79
N GLY A 72 -16.78 -5.33 -12.95
CA GLY A 72 -15.97 -4.60 -13.93
C GLY A 72 -16.64 -3.31 -14.43
N ASP A 73 -17.97 -3.22 -14.39
CA ASP A 73 -18.71 -2.03 -14.81
C ASP A 73 -18.50 -0.85 -13.84
N GLU A 74 -18.40 -1.11 -12.53
CA GLU A 74 -18.00 -0.11 -11.53
C GLU A 74 -16.61 0.44 -11.82
N TRP A 75 -15.64 -0.44 -12.16
CA TRP A 75 -14.29 -0.02 -12.54
C TRP A 75 -14.30 0.87 -13.79
N HIS A 76 -15.01 0.46 -14.84
CA HIS A 76 -15.14 1.26 -16.07
C HIS A 76 -15.78 2.62 -15.81
N ALA A 77 -16.78 2.70 -14.92
CA ALA A 77 -17.36 3.98 -14.51
C ALA A 77 -16.32 4.87 -13.83
N TRP A 78 -15.53 4.34 -12.89
CA TRP A 78 -14.47 5.11 -12.23
C TRP A 78 -13.38 5.56 -13.21
N LYS A 79 -13.06 4.74 -14.23
CA LYS A 79 -12.13 5.13 -15.30
C LYS A 79 -12.66 6.31 -16.12
N ALA A 80 -13.95 6.35 -16.40
CA ALA A 80 -14.55 7.42 -17.18
C ALA A 80 -14.62 8.74 -16.40
N THR A 81 -15.10 8.71 -15.15
CA THR A 81 -15.48 9.94 -14.43
C THR A 81 -14.68 10.21 -13.15
N GLY A 82 -13.87 9.25 -12.68
CA GLY A 82 -13.34 9.26 -11.33
C GLY A 82 -14.39 8.81 -10.29
N VAL A 83 -14.16 9.17 -9.04
CA VAL A 83 -14.93 8.77 -7.86
C VAL A 83 -15.41 10.01 -7.11
N GLU A 84 -16.63 10.01 -6.58
CA GLU A 84 -17.15 11.17 -5.83
C GLU A 84 -16.65 11.19 -4.38
N ARG A 85 -16.55 10.00 -3.78
CA ARG A 85 -16.07 9.71 -2.43
C ARG A 85 -15.06 8.57 -2.47
N VAL A 86 -14.46 8.25 -1.32
CA VAL A 86 -13.67 7.02 -1.13
C VAL A 86 -14.39 5.80 -1.68
N GLN A 87 -13.66 4.94 -2.39
CA GLN A 87 -14.16 3.71 -2.98
C GLN A 87 -13.49 2.51 -2.35
N LEU A 88 -14.05 1.99 -1.27
CA LEU A 88 -13.45 0.86 -0.54
C LEU A 88 -13.43 -0.43 -1.36
N LYS A 89 -14.33 -0.57 -2.35
CA LYS A 89 -14.30 -1.66 -3.35
C LYS A 89 -13.03 -1.67 -4.22
N THR A 90 -12.22 -0.62 -4.23
CA THR A 90 -10.90 -0.65 -4.89
C THR A 90 -9.96 -1.68 -4.25
N TRP A 91 -10.13 -1.99 -2.96
CA TRP A 91 -9.37 -3.04 -2.27
C TRP A 91 -9.65 -4.45 -2.80
N CYS A 92 -10.73 -4.65 -3.56
CA CYS A 92 -11.01 -5.94 -4.22
C CYS A 92 -9.96 -6.30 -5.28
N ALA A 93 -9.26 -5.30 -5.83
CA ALA A 93 -8.12 -5.55 -6.69
C ALA A 93 -6.84 -5.88 -5.89
N ALA A 94 -6.79 -5.59 -4.59
CA ALA A 94 -5.59 -5.62 -3.75
C ALA A 94 -5.73 -6.55 -2.53
N ALA A 95 -6.28 -7.75 -2.75
CA ALA A 95 -6.68 -8.68 -1.70
C ALA A 95 -5.54 -9.18 -0.79
N GLN A 96 -4.28 -9.09 -1.23
CA GLN A 96 -3.10 -9.37 -0.41
C GLN A 96 -2.99 -8.46 0.83
N TYR A 97 -3.67 -7.30 0.85
CA TYR A 97 -3.70 -6.37 1.98
C TYR A 97 -4.91 -6.55 2.90
N GLU A 98 -5.71 -7.59 2.72
CA GLU A 98 -6.92 -7.84 3.49
C GLU A 98 -6.70 -7.68 5.00
N THR A 99 -5.64 -8.29 5.55
CA THR A 99 -5.39 -8.27 7.00
C THR A 99 -5.14 -6.84 7.51
N PHE A 100 -4.36 -6.05 6.77
CA PHE A 100 -4.10 -4.64 7.09
C PHE A 100 -5.39 -3.82 7.00
N ILE A 101 -6.05 -3.85 5.84
CA ILE A 101 -7.16 -2.92 5.58
C ILE A 101 -8.43 -3.26 6.37
N THR A 102 -8.72 -4.55 6.59
CA THR A 102 -9.86 -4.94 7.43
C THR A 102 -9.62 -4.61 8.90
N THR A 103 -8.37 -4.69 9.37
CA THR A 103 -8.03 -4.28 10.74
C THR A 103 -8.14 -2.76 10.89
N CYS A 104 -7.65 -1.99 9.92
CA CYS A 104 -7.76 -0.53 9.99
C CYS A 104 -9.21 -0.06 9.83
N LEU A 105 -9.88 -0.41 8.74
CA LEU A 105 -11.16 0.22 8.36
C LEU A 105 -12.39 -0.48 8.94
N ALA A 106 -12.42 -1.82 8.98
CA ALA A 106 -13.60 -2.56 9.44
C ALA A 106 -13.59 -2.72 10.97
N LYS A 107 -12.44 -3.09 11.55
CA LYS A 107 -12.28 -3.20 13.01
C LYS A 107 -12.01 -1.87 13.70
N LYS A 108 -11.68 -0.81 12.94
CA LYS A 108 -11.34 0.53 13.45
C LYS A 108 -10.16 0.49 14.43
N ASP A 109 -9.15 -0.31 14.11
CA ASP A 109 -7.92 -0.45 14.90
C ASP A 109 -6.68 -0.13 14.06
N PRO A 110 -6.43 1.18 13.81
CA PRO A 110 -5.32 1.60 12.97
C PRO A 110 -3.94 1.30 13.60
N VAL A 111 -3.84 1.18 14.93
CA VAL A 111 -2.58 0.90 15.63
C VAL A 111 -2.19 -0.57 15.47
N SER A 112 -3.12 -1.51 15.59
CA SER A 112 -2.82 -2.92 15.30
C SER A 112 -2.56 -3.12 13.81
N ALA A 113 -3.31 -2.43 12.94
CA ALA A 113 -3.09 -2.47 11.49
C ALA A 113 -1.67 -2.00 11.11
N ALA A 114 -1.19 -0.93 11.76
CA ALA A 114 0.17 -0.42 11.58
C ALA A 114 1.25 -1.48 11.81
N LYS A 115 1.15 -2.20 12.94
CA LYS A 115 2.13 -3.24 13.32
C LYS A 115 2.11 -4.40 12.35
N LEU A 116 0.91 -4.88 11.98
CA LEU A 116 0.74 -5.95 11.01
C LEU A 116 1.37 -5.60 9.66
N GLN A 117 1.10 -4.40 9.15
CA GLN A 117 1.65 -3.94 7.88
C GLN A 117 3.18 -3.79 7.95
N PHE A 118 3.71 -3.27 9.06
CA PHE A 118 5.15 -3.13 9.28
C PHE A 118 5.87 -4.47 9.31
N GLU A 119 5.33 -5.45 10.02
CA GLU A 119 5.94 -6.79 10.09
C GLU A 119 6.03 -7.42 8.69
N LEU A 120 5.01 -7.24 7.85
CA LEU A 120 5.01 -7.75 6.48
C LEU A 120 6.03 -7.01 5.59
N THR A 121 6.07 -5.67 5.66
CA THR A 121 6.95 -4.86 4.82
C THR A 121 8.42 -4.96 5.23
N ALA A 122 8.72 -4.82 6.53
CA ALA A 122 10.06 -5.01 7.08
C ALA A 122 10.54 -6.46 6.99
N GLY A 123 9.61 -7.43 7.01
CA GLY A 123 9.90 -8.85 6.79
C GLY A 123 10.11 -9.24 5.34
N GLY A 124 9.98 -8.31 4.39
CA GLY A 124 10.21 -8.55 2.96
C GLY A 124 9.09 -9.33 2.25
N ALA A 125 7.91 -9.45 2.85
CA ALA A 125 6.76 -10.15 2.24
C ALA A 125 6.35 -9.56 0.88
N PHE A 126 6.75 -8.31 0.63
CA PHE A 126 6.49 -7.57 -0.60
C PHE A 126 7.77 -7.20 -1.35
N GLY A 127 8.91 -7.81 -1.04
CA GLY A 127 10.21 -7.47 -1.64
C GLY A 127 11.14 -6.72 -0.68
N ASN A 128 12.44 -6.73 -1.00
CA ASN A 128 13.49 -6.30 -0.06
C ASN A 128 13.56 -4.79 0.15
N ASP A 129 13.16 -3.99 -0.84
CA ASP A 129 13.29 -2.54 -0.81
C ASP A 129 12.02 -1.81 -0.32
N VAL A 130 10.95 -2.56 -0.06
CA VAL A 130 9.65 -2.00 0.33
C VAL A 130 9.73 -1.16 1.59
N ALA A 131 10.48 -1.64 2.58
CA ALA A 131 10.61 -0.94 3.84
C ALA A 131 11.33 0.42 3.67
N GLU A 132 12.20 0.54 2.66
CA GLU A 132 12.87 1.81 2.32
C GLU A 132 11.90 2.77 1.61
N TYR A 133 11.05 2.26 0.73
CA TYR A 133 9.97 3.03 0.11
C TYR A 133 8.93 3.52 1.13
N ASP A 134 8.45 2.66 2.01
CA ASP A 134 7.49 3.04 3.05
C ASP A 134 8.12 4.04 4.04
N GLY A 135 9.36 3.78 4.47
CA GLY A 135 10.11 4.68 5.33
C GLY A 135 10.25 6.07 4.71
N SER A 136 10.76 6.18 3.48
CA SER A 136 10.88 7.48 2.80
C SER A 136 9.53 8.15 2.54
N TYR A 137 8.49 7.39 2.20
CA TYR A 137 7.11 7.88 2.04
C TYR A 137 6.58 8.55 3.32
N CYS A 138 6.75 7.89 4.47
CA CYS A 138 6.34 8.42 5.77
C CYS A 138 6.94 9.80 6.08
N PHE A 139 8.21 10.00 5.73
CA PHE A 139 8.93 11.24 6.00
C PHE A 139 8.64 12.31 4.92
N LEU A 140 8.57 11.94 3.64
CA LEU A 140 8.25 12.89 2.54
C LEU A 140 6.86 13.48 2.66
N GLU A 141 5.88 12.70 3.11
CA GLU A 141 4.51 13.16 3.23
C GLU A 141 4.16 13.76 4.59
N GLY A 142 5.16 13.89 5.48
CA GLY A 142 5.00 14.54 6.77
C GLY A 142 4.19 13.72 7.78
N HIS A 143 4.04 12.41 7.56
CA HIS A 143 3.21 11.56 8.41
C HIS A 143 3.75 11.47 9.84
N CYS A 144 5.08 11.53 10.01
CA CYS A 144 5.72 11.48 11.33
C CYS A 144 5.40 12.67 12.24
N VAL A 145 5.04 13.81 11.68
CA VAL A 145 4.70 15.04 12.43
C VAL A 145 3.23 15.42 12.30
N ASN A 146 2.41 14.54 11.71
CA ASN A 146 0.98 14.78 11.54
C ASN A 146 0.25 14.64 12.90
N SER A 147 -0.26 15.77 13.39
CA SER A 147 -1.07 15.85 14.61
C SER A 147 -2.57 15.82 14.36
N GLU A 148 -3.02 15.91 13.10
CA GLU A 148 -4.45 15.87 12.74
C GLU A 148 -5.02 14.45 12.86
N VAL A 149 -4.21 13.43 12.55
CA VAL A 149 -4.61 12.03 12.62
C VAL A 149 -4.27 11.39 13.95
N ASN A 150 -5.26 10.72 14.52
CA ASN A 150 -5.16 9.87 15.70
C ASN A 150 -6.01 8.60 15.51
N GLU A 151 -6.11 7.78 16.56
CA GLU A 151 -6.81 6.49 16.53
C GLU A 151 -8.33 6.61 16.26
N ASN A 152 -8.91 7.77 16.52
CA ASN A 152 -10.34 8.04 16.35
C ASN A 152 -10.67 8.79 15.05
N THR A 153 -9.66 9.09 14.22
CA THR A 153 -9.88 9.77 12.94
C THR A 153 -10.83 8.95 12.07
N THR A 154 -11.92 9.58 11.65
CA THR A 154 -12.94 8.95 10.81
C THR A 154 -12.55 8.97 9.33
N MET A 155 -13.31 8.25 8.51
CA MET A 155 -13.13 8.28 7.07
C MET A 155 -13.47 9.65 6.48
N GLU A 156 -14.49 10.31 7.02
CA GLU A 156 -14.90 11.66 6.66
C GLU A 156 -13.81 12.70 7.01
N ASP A 157 -13.16 12.56 8.17
CA ASP A 157 -12.01 13.39 8.53
C ASP A 157 -10.87 13.22 7.52
N ALA A 158 -10.59 11.97 7.13
CA ALA A 158 -9.56 11.64 6.15
C ALA A 158 -9.90 12.15 4.74
N GLU A 159 -11.17 12.09 4.31
CA GLU A 159 -11.63 12.71 3.05
C GLU A 159 -11.42 14.23 3.06
N ALA A 160 -11.76 14.89 4.17
CA ALA A 160 -11.52 16.33 4.32
C ALA A 160 -10.02 16.67 4.27
N MET A 161 -9.15 15.81 4.81
CA MET A 161 -7.70 15.95 4.66
C MET A 161 -7.26 15.81 3.21
N CYS A 162 -7.81 14.83 2.48
CA CYS A 162 -7.54 14.63 1.06
C CYS A 162 -7.96 15.84 0.22
N ASP A 163 -9.12 16.43 0.49
CA ASP A 163 -9.58 17.65 -0.17
C ASP A 163 -8.65 18.85 0.11
N ARG A 164 -8.17 19.01 1.35
CA ARG A 164 -7.20 20.07 1.68
C ARG A 164 -5.85 19.86 0.98
N LYS A 165 -5.36 18.62 0.95
CA LYS A 165 -4.01 18.27 0.47
C LYS A 165 -3.92 18.22 -1.05
N LEU A 166 -4.95 17.70 -1.71
CA LEU A 166 -4.93 17.35 -3.14
C LEU A 166 -6.03 18.05 -3.94
N GLY A 167 -6.91 18.82 -3.30
CA GLY A 167 -8.12 19.33 -3.94
C GLY A 167 -8.96 18.19 -4.49
N GLN A 168 -9.47 18.35 -5.70
CA GLN A 168 -10.29 17.33 -6.37
C GLN A 168 -9.46 16.30 -7.16
N SER A 169 -8.12 16.35 -7.12
CA SER A 169 -7.28 15.45 -7.94
C SER A 169 -7.37 13.99 -7.49
N TRP A 170 -7.49 13.73 -6.18
CA TRP A 170 -7.58 12.36 -5.64
C TRP A 170 -8.82 11.60 -6.15
N ARG A 171 -9.90 12.35 -6.39
CA ARG A 171 -11.15 11.84 -6.97
C ARG A 171 -10.99 11.34 -8.40
N ARG A 172 -9.85 11.59 -9.05
CA ARG A 172 -9.54 11.11 -10.40
C ARG A 172 -8.59 9.91 -10.42
N TYR A 173 -8.28 9.28 -9.27
CA TYR A 173 -7.31 8.18 -9.16
C TYR A 173 -7.43 7.10 -10.24
N ALA A 174 -8.65 6.62 -10.52
CA ALA A 174 -8.89 5.60 -11.53
C ALA A 174 -9.11 6.17 -12.95
N SER A 175 -9.25 7.50 -13.08
CA SER A 175 -9.69 8.13 -14.32
C SER A 175 -8.60 8.15 -15.39
N ASP A 176 -8.98 7.87 -16.63
CA ASP A 176 -8.10 8.02 -17.79
C ASP A 176 -7.69 9.49 -18.04
N ASN A 177 -8.32 10.45 -17.35
CA ASN A 177 -8.01 11.88 -17.39
C ASN A 177 -7.07 12.34 -16.27
N LEU A 178 -6.58 11.44 -15.40
CA LEU A 178 -5.58 11.79 -14.39
C LEU A 178 -4.26 12.20 -15.10
N PRO A 179 -3.59 13.30 -14.72
CA PRO A 179 -2.28 13.65 -15.27
C PRO A 179 -1.28 12.49 -15.13
N ALA A 180 -0.35 12.34 -16.07
CA ALA A 180 0.56 11.20 -16.08
C ALA A 180 1.40 11.13 -14.80
N GLU A 181 1.90 12.27 -14.35
CA GLU A 181 2.66 12.44 -13.10
C GLU A 181 1.87 12.07 -11.82
N ASP A 182 0.54 12.02 -11.90
CA ASP A 182 -0.34 11.64 -10.80
C ASP A 182 -0.75 10.15 -10.88
N ARG A 183 -0.43 9.46 -11.99
CA ARG A 183 -0.69 8.02 -12.16
C ARG A 183 0.40 7.19 -11.50
N ILE A 184 -0.03 6.08 -10.93
CA ILE A 184 0.87 5.01 -10.49
C ILE A 184 1.71 4.54 -11.71
N GLY A 185 3.04 4.61 -11.58
CA GLY A 185 3.98 4.30 -12.66
C GLY A 185 4.27 5.43 -13.66
N GLY A 186 3.61 6.59 -13.54
CA GLY A 186 3.87 7.75 -14.38
C GLY A 186 5.07 8.61 -13.94
N VAL A 187 5.61 8.35 -12.75
CA VAL A 187 6.84 8.96 -12.24
C VAL A 187 7.92 7.87 -12.08
N PRO A 188 9.15 8.08 -12.56
CA PRO A 188 10.23 7.12 -12.39
C PRO A 188 10.53 6.86 -10.91
N LEU A 189 10.60 5.58 -10.56
CA LEU A 189 11.12 5.16 -9.26
C LEU A 189 12.64 5.45 -9.20
N PRO A 190 13.18 5.64 -7.99
CA PRO A 190 14.63 5.67 -7.75
C PRO A 190 15.31 4.43 -8.37
N PRO A 191 16.46 4.58 -9.07
CA PRO A 191 17.16 3.44 -9.67
C PRO A 191 17.66 2.39 -8.67
N ASP A 192 17.89 2.80 -7.42
CA ASP A 192 18.26 1.94 -6.31
C ASP A 192 17.17 2.05 -5.24
N GLY A 193 16.32 1.03 -5.16
CA GLY A 193 15.17 0.99 -4.24
C GLY A 193 15.58 1.09 -2.78
N ARG A 194 16.82 0.71 -2.45
CA ARG A 194 17.38 0.84 -1.09
C ARG A 194 17.49 2.29 -0.62
N ASN A 195 17.41 3.27 -1.52
CA ASN A 195 17.39 4.67 -1.15
C ASN A 195 15.98 5.19 -0.85
N GLY A 196 14.93 4.41 -1.12
CA GLY A 196 13.56 4.88 -1.03
C GLY A 196 13.31 6.06 -1.98
N PHE A 197 12.14 6.67 -1.86
CA PHE A 197 11.78 7.88 -2.58
C PHE A 197 12.65 9.07 -2.18
N THR A 198 12.92 9.94 -3.15
CA THR A 198 13.81 11.09 -2.98
C THR A 198 13.09 12.44 -3.04
N ASN A 199 11.84 12.46 -3.51
CA ASN A 199 11.06 13.69 -3.63
C ASN A 199 9.54 13.45 -3.60
N ARG A 200 8.78 14.51 -3.33
CA ARG A 200 7.31 14.48 -3.21
C ARG A 200 6.58 14.09 -4.51
N GLY A 201 7.18 14.38 -5.66
CA GLY A 201 6.60 13.98 -6.96
C GLY A 201 6.48 12.46 -7.08
N GLN A 202 7.43 11.71 -6.53
CA GLN A 202 7.42 10.24 -6.59
C GLN A 202 6.35 9.62 -5.67
N VAL A 203 6.07 10.25 -4.54
CA VAL A 203 5.09 9.74 -3.55
C VAL A 203 3.66 10.20 -3.82
N ARG A 204 3.48 11.27 -4.60
CA ARG A 204 2.17 11.89 -4.88
C ARG A 204 1.13 10.91 -5.45
N PRO A 205 1.43 10.05 -6.44
CA PRO A 205 0.48 9.04 -6.92
C PRO A 205 -0.05 8.13 -5.80
N PHE A 206 0.79 7.80 -4.83
CA PHE A 206 0.42 6.92 -3.71
C PHE A 206 -0.46 7.64 -2.69
N VAL A 207 -0.28 8.94 -2.47
CA VAL A 207 -1.21 9.74 -1.66
C VAL A 207 -2.58 9.87 -2.34
N ILE A 208 -2.60 10.12 -3.66
CA ILE A 208 -3.83 10.16 -4.47
C ILE A 208 -4.59 8.84 -4.34
N MET A 209 -3.87 7.74 -4.48
CA MET A 209 -4.40 6.39 -4.30
C MET A 209 -4.93 6.17 -2.88
N ALA A 210 -4.15 6.48 -1.85
CA ALA A 210 -4.55 6.28 -0.46
C ALA A 210 -5.82 7.08 -0.10
N CYS A 211 -5.96 8.28 -0.68
CA CYS A 211 -7.18 9.08 -0.60
C CYS A 211 -8.36 8.40 -1.29
N ALA A 212 -8.22 7.97 -2.55
CA ALA A 212 -9.31 7.32 -3.28
C ALA A 212 -9.73 5.98 -2.67
N MET A 213 -8.78 5.23 -2.11
CA MET A 213 -9.00 3.94 -1.45
C MET A 213 -9.45 4.06 0.01
N GLY A 214 -9.48 5.28 0.57
CA GLY A 214 -9.98 5.58 1.91
C GLY A 214 -9.06 5.18 3.06
N ASN A 215 -7.76 5.01 2.84
CA ASN A 215 -6.80 4.54 3.85
C ASN A 215 -5.71 5.55 4.23
N LEU A 216 -5.78 6.83 3.81
CA LEU A 216 -4.76 7.82 4.17
C LEU A 216 -4.50 7.91 5.69
N HIS A 217 -5.56 7.85 6.51
CA HIS A 217 -5.43 7.86 7.97
C HIS A 217 -4.81 6.56 8.52
N CYS A 218 -5.01 5.42 7.85
CA CYS A 218 -4.30 4.17 8.16
C CYS A 218 -2.80 4.32 7.90
N ASP A 219 -2.42 4.92 6.77
CA ASP A 219 -1.02 5.12 6.38
C ASP A 219 -0.31 6.08 7.34
N ILE A 220 -1.00 7.13 7.81
CA ILE A 220 -0.44 8.06 8.79
C ILE A 220 -0.20 7.37 10.13
N ASN A 221 -1.17 6.60 10.64
CA ASN A 221 -0.98 5.82 11.87
C ASN A 221 0.11 4.74 11.67
N TYR A 222 0.12 4.05 10.54
CA TYR A 222 1.16 3.11 10.14
C TYR A 222 2.55 3.72 10.30
N CYS A 223 2.78 4.88 9.68
CA CYS A 223 4.03 5.61 9.80
C CYS A 223 4.36 5.98 11.26
N LYS A 224 3.41 6.61 11.97
CA LYS A 224 3.60 7.13 13.34
C LYS A 224 3.98 6.04 14.33
N GLU A 225 3.34 4.87 14.22
CA GLU A 225 3.55 3.74 15.12
C GLU A 225 4.80 2.92 14.80
N THR A 226 5.41 3.09 13.61
CA THR A 226 6.45 2.19 13.09
C THR A 226 7.70 2.94 12.62
N TYR A 227 7.85 3.23 11.32
CA TYR A 227 9.03 3.86 10.72
C TYR A 227 9.43 5.15 11.42
N CYS A 228 8.46 5.97 11.82
CA CYS A 228 8.71 7.23 12.52
C CYS A 228 9.25 7.05 13.94
N GLN A 229 9.28 5.83 14.50
CA GLN A 229 9.88 5.53 15.80
C GLN A 229 11.29 4.96 15.68
N MET A 230 11.64 4.38 14.54
CA MET A 230 12.89 3.66 14.34
C MET A 230 14.09 4.61 14.12
N PRO A 231 15.18 4.48 14.88
CA PRO A 231 16.38 5.32 14.72
C PRO A 231 16.94 5.31 13.29
N TYR A 232 16.98 4.13 12.66
CA TYR A 232 17.47 3.97 11.29
C TYR A 232 16.75 4.90 10.29
N TYR A 233 15.41 4.88 10.28
CA TYR A 233 14.62 5.69 9.34
C TYR A 233 14.63 7.18 9.73
N LYS A 234 14.69 7.51 11.01
CA LYS A 234 14.89 8.89 11.47
C LYS A 234 16.21 9.46 10.99
N ASP A 235 17.30 8.71 11.11
CA ASP A 235 18.63 9.15 10.70
C ASP A 235 18.72 9.27 9.18
N LYS A 236 18.16 8.29 8.46
CA LYS A 236 18.21 8.25 6.99
C LYS A 236 17.28 9.27 6.34
N TYR A 237 16.02 9.36 6.76
CA TYR A 237 14.96 10.14 6.10
C TYR A 237 14.47 11.36 6.88
N GLY A 238 14.91 11.57 8.12
CA GLY A 238 14.52 12.73 8.94
C GLY A 238 14.68 14.07 8.23
N HIS A 239 15.73 14.20 7.41
CA HIS A 239 15.98 15.42 6.64
C HIS A 239 14.87 15.79 5.63
N LEU A 240 14.01 14.84 5.24
CA LEU A 240 12.87 15.06 4.34
C LEU A 240 11.68 15.76 5.04
N LEU A 241 11.67 15.80 6.38
CA LEU A 241 10.61 16.47 7.15
C LEU A 241 10.77 17.99 7.24
N LYS A 242 11.88 18.56 6.74
CA LYS A 242 12.15 20.01 6.84
C LYS A 242 11.04 20.87 6.22
N GLU A 243 10.45 20.40 5.12
CA GLU A 243 9.34 21.09 4.45
C GLU A 243 8.04 21.07 5.25
N HIS A 244 7.95 20.18 6.24
CA HIS A 244 6.80 20.04 7.15
C HIS A 244 7.03 20.72 8.50
N GLY A 245 8.04 21.60 8.59
CA GLY A 245 8.34 22.35 9.81
C GLY A 245 9.12 21.57 10.87
N TRP A 246 9.70 20.42 10.53
CA TRP A 246 10.54 19.67 11.46
C TRP A 246 11.92 20.34 11.63
N VAL A 247 12.24 20.71 12.86
CA VAL A 247 13.57 21.15 13.28
C VAL A 247 14.21 19.98 14.04
N LYS A 248 15.35 19.48 13.54
CA LYS A 248 16.11 18.45 14.25
C LYS A 248 16.73 19.10 15.49
N ASP A 249 16.22 18.76 16.67
CA ASP A 249 16.85 19.11 17.95
C ASP A 249 18.20 18.38 18.13
#